data_AF-A0AA41N100-F1
#
_entry.id   AF-A0AA41N100-F1
#
_cell.length_a   1.000
_cell.length_b   1.000
_cell.length_c   1.000
_cell.angle_alpha   90.00
_cell.angle_beta   90.00
_cell.angle_gamma   90.00
#
_symmetry.space_group_name_H-M   'P 1'
#
loop_
_entity.id
_entity.type
_entity.pdbx_description
1 polymer ?
#
loop_
_entity_poly.entity_id
_entity_poly.type
_entity_poly.pdbx_seq_one_letter_code
_entity_poly.pdbx_strand_id
1 'polypeptide(L)'
;MSRALDVLQMKEEYVLKFLVSGIHLGGTNLDFQVEQCINKRKSDGIYVINLKRTWEKLLLAAHAIIAIKNPAEVSVISSRNTGQRAVLKFAAATGATPVAGRFTPGTFTNQIQAAFQEPRLLVVADPTASYGSILCQSAHHCSV
;
A
#
# COMPACT_ATOMS: atom_id res chain seq x y z
N MET A 1 16.67 10.49 -2.38
CA MET A 1 17.65 9.43 -2.65
C MET A 1 16.98 8.26 -3.37
N SER A 2 16.86 8.36 -4.70
CA SER A 2 16.77 7.22 -5.60
C SER A 2 18.07 7.26 -6.40
N ARG A 3 18.97 6.29 -6.17
CA ARG A 3 20.20 6.18 -6.94
C ARG A 3 19.77 5.77 -8.36
N ALA A 4 19.94 6.69 -9.31
CA ALA A 4 19.41 6.62 -10.66
C ALA A 4 19.95 5.39 -11.41
N LEU A 5 19.12 4.36 -11.54
CA LEU A 5 19.24 3.40 -12.62
C LEU A 5 18.32 3.90 -13.73
N ASP A 6 18.89 4.28 -14.87
CA ASP A 6 18.14 4.82 -16.00
C ASP A 6 17.01 3.89 -16.48
N VAL A 7 17.20 2.59 -16.27
CA VAL A 7 16.22 1.53 -16.59
C VAL A 7 14.92 1.65 -15.76
N LEU A 8 14.99 2.14 -14.53
CA LEU A 8 13.84 2.26 -13.62
C LEU A 8 13.19 3.65 -13.65
N GLN A 9 13.64 4.52 -14.55
CA GLN A 9 13.02 5.82 -14.75
C GLN A 9 11.56 5.67 -15.22
N MET A 10 10.76 6.66 -14.86
CA MET A 10 9.34 6.68 -15.19
C MET A 10 9.17 6.86 -16.72
N LYS A 11 8.66 5.83 -17.39
CA LYS A 11 8.36 5.88 -18.83
C LYS A 11 7.07 6.65 -19.10
N GLU A 12 6.98 7.27 -20.28
CA GLU A 12 5.82 8.08 -20.70
C GLU A 12 4.51 7.28 -20.70
N GLU A 13 4.55 6.01 -21.10
CA GLU A 13 3.37 5.13 -21.08
C GLU A 13 2.74 5.00 -19.68
N TYR A 14 3.56 4.95 -18.63
CA TYR A 14 3.07 4.86 -17.26
C TYR A 14 2.49 6.20 -16.80
N VAL A 15 3.09 7.33 -17.20
CA VAL A 15 2.57 8.67 -16.93
C VAL A 15 1.16 8.82 -17.50
N LEU A 16 0.94 8.40 -18.75
CA LEU A 16 -0.37 8.44 -19.39
C LEU A 16 -1.39 7.59 -18.61
N LYS A 17 -1.03 6.38 -18.18
CA LYS A 17 -1.90 5.53 -17.36
C LYS A 17 -2.27 6.20 -16.03
N PHE A 18 -1.32 6.85 -15.35
CA PHE A 18 -1.59 7.60 -14.11
C PHE A 18 -2.52 8.80 -14.31
N LEU A 19 -2.42 9.48 -15.45
CA LEU A 19 -3.27 10.60 -15.80
C LEU A 19 -4.70 10.14 -16.08
N VAL A 20 -4.86 9.09 -16.91
CA VAL A 20 -6.17 8.53 -17.28
C VAL A 20 -6.88 7.94 -16.06
N SER A 21 -6.15 7.28 -15.15
CA SER A 21 -6.73 6.73 -13.93
C SER A 21 -6.98 7.76 -12.83
N GLY A 22 -6.63 9.04 -13.04
CA GLY A 22 -6.88 10.11 -12.08
C GLY A 22 -6.02 10.08 -10.80
N ILE A 23 -4.92 9.30 -10.76
CA ILE A 23 -4.09 9.12 -9.55
C ILE A 23 -3.41 10.42 -9.09
N HIS A 24 -3.22 11.36 -10.00
CA HIS A 24 -2.66 12.68 -9.71
C HIS A 24 -3.61 13.60 -8.92
N LEU A 25 -4.90 13.26 -8.84
CA LEU A 25 -5.90 14.02 -8.10
C LEU A 25 -6.03 13.45 -6.68
N GLY A 26 -5.70 14.27 -5.69
CA GLY A 26 -5.85 13.95 -4.27
C GLY A 26 -7.19 14.37 -3.69
N GLY A 27 -7.26 14.43 -2.35
CA GLY A 27 -8.41 14.94 -1.62
C GLY A 27 -8.43 16.47 -1.49
N THR A 28 -9.41 16.97 -0.75
CA THR A 28 -9.54 18.38 -0.35
C THR A 28 -8.82 18.70 0.96
N ASN A 29 -8.53 17.68 1.76
CA ASN A 29 -7.86 17.79 3.06
C ASN A 29 -6.42 17.30 2.93
N LEU A 30 -5.53 17.92 3.69
CA LEU A 30 -4.11 17.61 3.70
C LEU A 30 -3.65 17.29 5.13
N ASP A 31 -3.00 16.14 5.28
CA ASP A 31 -2.19 15.82 6.46
C ASP A 31 -0.77 16.40 6.29
N PHE A 32 -0.21 16.96 7.37
CA PHE A 32 1.15 17.48 7.44
C PHE A 32 2.19 16.46 6.95
N GLN A 33 2.02 15.18 7.27
CA GLN A 33 3.01 14.16 6.89
C GLN A 33 3.07 13.88 5.38
N VAL A 34 1.97 14.13 4.64
CA VAL A 34 1.90 13.87 3.19
C VAL A 34 2.11 15.11 2.35
N GLU A 35 2.33 16.28 2.96
CA GLU A 35 2.59 17.55 2.29
C GLU A 35 3.77 17.45 1.31
N GLN A 36 4.81 16.71 1.68
CA GLN A 36 5.97 16.46 0.83
C GLN A 36 5.61 15.73 -0.48
N CYS A 37 4.46 15.04 -0.59
CA CYS A 37 4.07 14.35 -1.81
C CYS A 37 3.28 15.25 -2.78
N ILE A 38 2.95 16.47 -2.37
CA ILE A 38 2.07 17.37 -3.11
C ILE A 38 2.90 18.29 -4.00
N ASN A 39 2.34 18.60 -5.16
CA ASN A 39 2.89 19.57 -6.08
C ASN A 39 2.21 20.93 -5.93
N LYS A 40 0.89 20.99 -6.11
CA LYS A 40 0.11 22.24 -6.07
C LYS A 40 -1.33 22.00 -5.64
N ARG A 41 -2.03 23.07 -5.26
CA ARG A 41 -3.48 23.07 -5.03
C ARG A 41 -4.18 23.74 -6.22
N LYS A 42 -5.28 23.17 -6.70
CA LYS A 42 -6.15 23.79 -7.73
C LYS A 42 -7.07 24.85 -7.10
N SER A 43 -7.65 25.70 -7.93
CA SER A 43 -8.72 26.64 -7.55
C SER A 43 -9.88 25.96 -6.83
N ASP A 44 -10.19 24.73 -7.25
CA ASP A 44 -11.32 23.93 -6.75
C ASP A 44 -11.02 23.31 -5.37
N GLY A 45 -9.87 23.60 -4.77
CA GLY A 45 -9.45 23.12 -3.47
C GLY A 45 -8.81 21.74 -3.46
N ILE A 46 -8.81 21.01 -4.59
CA ILE A 46 -8.19 19.68 -4.75
C ILE A 46 -6.66 19.80 -4.80
N TYR A 47 -5.98 18.94 -4.04
CA TYR A 47 -4.52 18.83 -4.08
C TYR A 47 -4.05 17.94 -5.24
N VAL A 48 -3.04 18.40 -5.99
CA VAL A 48 -2.40 17.66 -7.07
C VAL A 48 -1.14 16.98 -6.54
N ILE A 49 -1.08 15.65 -6.65
CA ILE A 49 0.01 14.81 -6.17
C ILE A 49 1.16 14.81 -7.20
N ASN A 50 2.40 14.86 -6.73
CA ASN A 50 3.58 14.77 -7.58
C ASN A 50 3.83 13.32 -8.04
N LEU A 51 3.58 13.04 -9.32
CA LEU A 51 3.75 11.72 -9.91
C LEU A 51 5.17 11.17 -9.80
N LYS A 52 6.20 12.02 -9.88
CA LYS A 52 7.60 11.58 -9.75
C LYS A 52 7.87 11.04 -8.35
N ARG A 53 7.40 11.74 -7.31
CA ARG A 53 7.53 11.28 -5.91
C ARG A 53 6.71 10.01 -5.67
N THR A 54 5.53 9.89 -6.26
CA THR A 54 4.72 8.65 -6.20
C THR A 54 5.46 7.47 -6.81
N TRP A 55 6.09 7.65 -7.97
CA TRP A 55 6.88 6.60 -8.62
C TRP A 55 8.07 6.15 -7.76
N GLU A 56 8.82 7.10 -7.20
CA GLU A 56 9.95 6.79 -6.31
C GLU A 56 9.52 6.01 -5.06
N LYS A 57 8.40 6.39 -4.43
CA LYS A 57 7.84 5.67 -3.28
C LYS A 57 7.31 4.29 -3.67
N LEU A 58 6.72 4.15 -4.85
CA LEU A 58 6.23 2.88 -5.37
C LEU A 58 7.39 1.89 -5.59
N LEU A 59 8.49 2.35 -6.18
CA LEU A 59 9.70 1.54 -6.35
C LEU A 59 10.33 1.15 -5.00
N LEU A 60 10.34 2.07 -4.03
CA LEU A 60 10.81 1.75 -2.68
C LEU A 60 9.99 0.64 -2.02
N ALA A 61 8.67 0.68 -2.15
CA ALA A 61 7.79 -0.36 -1.64
C ALA A 61 8.02 -1.70 -2.38
N ALA A 62 8.19 -1.68 -3.70
CA ALA A 62 8.50 -2.87 -4.48
C ALA A 62 9.82 -3.52 -4.04
N HIS A 63 10.87 -2.73 -3.77
CA HIS A 63 12.12 -3.25 -3.23
C HIS A 63 11.94 -3.90 -1.85
N ALA A 64 11.11 -3.33 -0.98
CA ALA A 64 10.81 -3.91 0.33
C ALA A 64 10.10 -5.27 0.20
N ILE A 65 9.19 -5.42 -0.77
CA ILE A 65 8.51 -6.70 -1.04
C ILE A 65 9.49 -7.75 -1.56
N ILE A 66 10.35 -7.38 -2.52
CA ILE A 66 11.33 -8.29 -3.13
C ILE A 66 12.40 -8.74 -2.12
N ALA A 67 12.70 -7.93 -1.10
CA ALA A 67 13.65 -8.29 -0.05
C ALA A 67 13.22 -9.50 0.79
N ILE A 68 11.94 -9.88 0.76
CA ILE A 68 11.42 -11.03 1.50
C ILE A 68 11.59 -12.30 0.66
N LYS A 69 12.31 -13.28 1.22
CA LYS A 69 12.64 -14.54 0.54
C LYS A 69 11.39 -15.38 0.23
N ASN A 70 10.44 -15.43 1.16
CA ASN A 70 9.21 -16.20 1.03
C ASN A 70 8.03 -15.25 0.77
N PRO A 71 7.45 -15.22 -0.44
CA PRO A 71 6.37 -14.29 -0.76
C PRO A 71 5.11 -14.53 0.07
N ALA A 72 4.88 -15.75 0.58
CA ALA A 72 3.72 -16.06 1.41
C ALA A 72 3.73 -15.33 2.78
N GLU A 73 4.91 -14.88 3.24
CA GLU A 73 5.08 -14.06 4.45
C GLU A 73 4.72 -12.58 4.22
N VAL A 74 4.36 -12.20 2.99
CA VAL A 74 3.80 -10.89 2.66
C VAL A 74 2.28 -10.99 2.68
N SER A 75 1.62 -10.22 3.56
CA SER A 75 0.16 -10.14 3.60
C SER A 75 -0.32 -8.84 2.95
N VAL A 76 -1.34 -8.94 2.11
CA VAL A 76 -1.92 -7.80 1.40
C VAL A 76 -3.38 -7.66 1.78
N ILE A 77 -3.77 -6.49 2.27
CA ILE A 77 -5.07 -6.29 2.92
C ILE A 77 -5.85 -5.15 2.28
N SER A 78 -7.14 -5.40 2.07
CA SER A 78 -8.12 -4.34 1.82
C SER A 78 -9.48 -4.68 2.40
N SER A 79 -9.95 -3.83 3.31
CA SER A 79 -11.32 -3.87 3.81
C SER A 79 -12.33 -3.26 2.85
N ARG A 80 -11.90 -2.37 1.93
CA ARG A 80 -12.80 -1.69 0.99
C ARG A 80 -13.17 -2.60 -0.17
N ASN A 81 -14.45 -2.55 -0.56
CA ASN A 81 -14.98 -3.28 -1.71
C ASN A 81 -14.22 -3.00 -3.02
N THR A 82 -13.76 -1.76 -3.24
CA THR A 82 -12.98 -1.35 -4.41
C THR A 82 -11.63 -2.06 -4.50
N GLY A 83 -11.01 -2.36 -3.36
CA GLY A 83 -9.67 -2.95 -3.29
C GLY A 83 -9.66 -4.48 -3.23
N GLN A 84 -10.75 -5.13 -2.82
CA GLN A 84 -10.80 -6.59 -2.62
C GLN A 84 -10.33 -7.39 -3.85
N ARG A 85 -10.84 -7.05 -5.04
CA ARG A 85 -10.45 -7.74 -6.28
C ARG A 85 -9.00 -7.47 -6.65
N ALA A 86 -8.49 -6.28 -6.39
CA ALA A 86 -7.11 -5.92 -6.67
C ALA A 86 -6.15 -6.72 -5.79
N VAL A 87 -6.46 -6.86 -4.49
CA VAL A 87 -5.68 -7.66 -3.53
C VAL A 87 -5.62 -9.13 -3.97
N LEU A 88 -6.74 -9.73 -4.35
CA LEU A 88 -6.77 -11.13 -4.81
C LEU A 88 -5.92 -11.34 -6.06
N LYS A 89 -6.01 -10.43 -7.05
CA LYS A 89 -5.19 -10.51 -8.27
C LYS A 89 -3.70 -10.28 -7.98
N PHE A 90 -3.39 -9.35 -7.09
CA PHE A 90 -2.01 -9.05 -6.69
C PHE A 90 -1.37 -10.25 -6.00
N ALA A 91 -2.06 -10.85 -5.04
CA ALA A 91 -1.65 -12.08 -4.36
C ALA A 91 -1.43 -13.23 -5.35
N ALA A 92 -2.37 -13.46 -6.28
CA ALA A 92 -2.22 -14.49 -7.31
C ALA A 92 -1.00 -14.28 -8.23
N ALA A 93 -0.65 -13.03 -8.53
CA ALA A 93 0.50 -12.71 -9.38
C ALA A 93 1.85 -12.77 -8.64
N THR A 94 1.86 -12.53 -7.33
CA THR A 94 3.10 -12.42 -6.52
C THR A 94 3.36 -13.62 -5.62
N GLY A 95 2.35 -14.45 -5.35
CA GLY A 95 2.39 -15.49 -4.32
C GLY A 95 2.20 -14.97 -2.90
N ALA A 96 1.83 -13.69 -2.73
CA ALA A 96 1.51 -13.10 -1.44
C ALA A 96 0.17 -13.63 -0.87
N THR A 97 -0.03 -13.50 0.43
CA THR A 97 -1.24 -13.95 1.11
C THR A 97 -2.31 -12.84 1.11
N PRO A 98 -3.47 -13.03 0.45
CA PRO A 98 -4.50 -12.00 0.38
C PRO A 98 -5.43 -12.05 1.59
N VAL A 99 -5.75 -10.88 2.14
CA VAL A 99 -6.86 -10.68 3.08
C VAL A 99 -7.84 -9.68 2.47
N ALA A 100 -8.86 -10.22 1.79
CA ALA A 100 -9.89 -9.43 1.16
C ALA A 100 -11.15 -9.39 2.04
N GLY A 101 -11.68 -8.19 2.29
CA GLY A 101 -12.92 -8.01 3.02
C GLY A 101 -12.72 -7.77 4.51
N ARG A 102 -13.66 -8.26 5.33
CA ARG A 102 -13.64 -7.97 6.77
C ARG A 102 -12.44 -8.63 7.42
N PHE A 103 -11.55 -7.81 7.97
CA PHE A 103 -10.46 -8.29 8.82
C PHE A 103 -11.00 -8.86 10.13
N THR A 104 -10.58 -10.09 10.48
CA THR A 104 -10.92 -10.70 11.77
C THR A 104 -9.90 -10.22 12.82
N PRO A 105 -10.33 -9.50 13.87
CA PRO A 105 -9.42 -9.08 14.93
C PRO A 105 -8.73 -10.29 15.57
N GLY A 106 -7.44 -10.18 15.88
CA GLY A 106 -6.66 -11.29 16.43
C GLY A 106 -6.02 -12.22 15.40
N THR A 107 -6.27 -12.01 14.09
CA THR A 107 -5.62 -12.78 13.00
C THR A 107 -4.08 -12.80 13.11
N PHE A 108 -3.48 -11.73 13.62
CA PHE A 108 -2.02 -11.61 13.77
C PHE A 108 -1.49 -11.91 15.17
N THR A 109 -2.35 -11.99 16.19
CA THR A 109 -1.91 -12.10 17.59
C THR A 109 -2.38 -13.37 18.28
N ASN A 110 -3.48 -13.98 17.81
CA ASN A 110 -4.08 -15.15 18.42
C ASN A 110 -3.69 -16.44 17.68
N GLN A 111 -2.67 -17.14 18.20
CA GLN A 111 -2.17 -18.40 17.64
C GLN A 111 -3.18 -19.56 17.68
N ILE A 112 -4.23 -19.46 18.51
CA ILE A 112 -5.27 -20.50 18.63
C ILE A 112 -6.26 -20.41 17.45
N GLN A 113 -6.35 -19.26 16.79
CA GLN A 113 -7.29 -19.04 15.70
C GLN A 113 -6.90 -19.85 14.45
N ALA A 114 -7.87 -20.53 13.84
CA ALA A 114 -7.63 -21.31 12.62
C ALA A 114 -7.11 -20.46 11.43
N ALA A 115 -7.44 -19.17 11.42
CA ALA A 115 -6.98 -18.21 10.42
C ALA A 115 -5.78 -17.38 10.89
N PHE A 116 -4.99 -17.86 11.86
CA PHE A 116 -3.78 -17.17 12.33
C PHE A 116 -2.77 -17.02 11.18
N GLN A 117 -2.19 -15.82 11.05
CA GLN A 117 -1.16 -15.51 10.08
C GLN A 117 -0.10 -14.64 10.74
N GLU A 118 1.17 -14.90 10.43
CA GLU A 118 2.28 -14.09 10.93
C GLU A 118 3.06 -13.49 9.75
N PRO A 119 2.58 -12.38 9.16
CA PRO A 119 3.25 -11.75 8.04
C PRO A 119 4.45 -10.90 8.51
N ARG A 120 5.56 -11.01 7.78
CA ARG A 120 6.75 -10.16 7.98
C ARG A 120 6.61 -8.79 7.35
N LEU A 121 5.78 -8.68 6.32
CA LEU A 121 5.44 -7.41 5.68
C LEU A 121 3.95 -7.34 5.41
N LEU A 122 3.38 -6.18 5.74
CA LEU A 122 1.98 -5.88 5.54
C LEU A 122 1.84 -4.78 4.49
N VAL A 123 1.09 -5.05 3.42
CA VAL A 123 0.72 -4.05 2.41
C VAL A 123 -0.76 -3.75 2.56
N VAL A 124 -1.07 -2.50 2.92
CA VAL A 124 -2.44 -2.05 3.17
C VAL A 124 -2.89 -1.11 2.06
N ALA A 125 -4.06 -1.39 1.45
CA ALA A 125 -4.60 -0.54 0.38
C ALA A 125 -5.18 0.79 0.90
N ASP A 126 -5.90 0.75 2.02
CA ASP A 126 -6.52 1.93 2.66
C ASP A 126 -6.30 1.87 4.17
N PRO A 127 -5.52 2.79 4.75
CA PRO A 127 -5.19 2.75 6.18
C PRO A 127 -6.40 3.06 7.07
N THR A 128 -7.31 3.94 6.63
CA THR A 128 -8.49 4.33 7.41
C THR A 128 -9.50 3.20 7.53
N ALA A 129 -9.79 2.51 6.42
CA ALA A 129 -10.72 1.38 6.41
C ALA A 129 -10.11 0.09 6.98
N SER A 130 -8.79 0.01 7.05
CA SER A 130 -8.05 -1.18 7.53
C SER A 130 -7.29 -0.88 8.83
N TYR A 131 -7.77 0.07 9.63
CA TYR A 131 -7.12 0.49 10.87
C TYR A 131 -6.94 -0.69 11.85
N GLY A 132 -7.94 -1.58 11.93
CA GLY A 132 -7.89 -2.75 12.80
C GLY A 132 -6.71 -3.71 12.52
N SER A 133 -6.32 -3.87 11.25
CA SER A 133 -5.15 -4.68 10.90
C SER A 133 -3.83 -4.00 11.26
N ILE A 134 -3.75 -2.67 11.11
CA ILE A 134 -2.56 -1.89 11.48
C ILE A 134 -2.35 -1.96 12.99
N LEU A 135 -3.41 -1.80 13.78
CA LEU A 135 -3.36 -1.89 15.23
C LEU A 135 -2.89 -3.28 15.69
N CYS A 136 -3.44 -4.35 15.12
CA CYS A 136 -3.02 -5.71 15.46
C CYS A 136 -1.54 -5.97 15.14
N GLN A 137 -1.04 -5.45 14.01
CA GLN A 137 0.40 -5.53 13.68
C GLN A 137 1.26 -4.79 14.72
N SER A 138 0.86 -3.58 15.13
CA SER A 138 1.59 -2.81 16.13
C SER A 138 1.59 -3.47 17.52
N ALA A 139 0.48 -4.11 17.89
CA ALA A 139 0.37 -4.81 19.18
C ALA A 139 1.29 -6.04 19.26
N HIS A 140 1.49 -6.74 18.14
CA HIS A 140 2.44 -7.85 18.07
C HIS A 140 3.89 -7.39 18.32
N HIS A 141 4.26 -6.20 17.82
CA HIS A 141 5.60 -5.66 18.06
C HIS A 141 5.81 -5.15 19.51
N CYS A 142 4.74 -4.84 20.24
CA CYS A 142 4.81 -4.50 21.67
C CYS A 142 4.79 -5.71 22.60
N SER A 143 4.49 -6.91 22.10
CA SER A 143 4.41 -8.15 22.90
C SER A 143 5.62 -9.06 22.75
N VAL A 144 6.64 -8.63 21.99
CA VAL A 144 7.96 -9.27 21.84
C VAL A 144 9.03 -8.36 22.44
#